data_AF-A0A7J3T415-F1
#
_entry.id   AF-A0A7J3T415-F1
#
_cell.length_a   1.000
_cell.length_b   1.000
_cell.length_c   1.000
_cell.angle_alpha   90.00
_cell.angle_beta   90.00
_cell.angle_gamma   90.00
#
_symmetry.space_group_name_H-M   'P 1'
#
loop_
_entity.id
_entity.type
_entity.pdbx_description
1 polymer ?
#
loop_
_entity_poly.entity_id
_entity_poly.type
_entity_poly.pdbx_seq_one_letter_code
_entity_poly.pdbx_strand_id
1 'polypeptide(L)'
;MAVQRLRDRDTIVTRESIIFRVLGNAHPMNAYFCNPEYAPETLFHSSDPRALRNSGEQVYYKFYGDEGWEFIRKKYGDYLIENEMLQQRIIGVERRDICEVRKPEIKLRELVEERPEDELHSALQHVLDFT
;
A
#
# COMPACT_ATOMS: atom_id res chain seq x y z
N MET A 1 0.30 -18.07 15.27
CA MET A 1 0.88 -17.20 14.22
C MET A 1 1.21 -15.87 14.87
N ALA A 2 2.44 -15.39 14.77
CA ALA A 2 2.82 -14.12 15.38
C ALA A 2 1.96 -13.00 14.79
N VAL A 3 1.39 -12.17 15.66
CA VAL A 3 0.67 -10.96 15.25
C VAL A 3 1.64 -10.06 14.51
N GLN A 4 1.56 -10.00 13.17
CA GLN A 4 2.47 -9.20 12.36
C GLN A 4 2.09 -7.73 12.53
N ARG A 5 2.69 -7.06 13.50
CA ARG A 5 2.40 -5.65 13.79
C ARG A 5 2.91 -4.79 12.63
N LEU A 6 1.97 -4.29 11.84
CA LEU A 6 2.26 -3.33 10.76
C LEU A 6 2.31 -1.91 11.33
N ARG A 7 3.13 -1.09 10.70
CA ARG A 7 3.36 0.31 11.05
C ARG A 7 2.81 1.23 9.97
N ASP A 8 2.70 2.51 10.29
CA ASP A 8 2.41 3.53 9.28
C ASP A 8 3.37 3.39 8.09
N ARG A 9 2.82 3.50 6.87
CA ARG A 9 3.53 3.34 5.58
C ARG A 9 3.96 1.92 5.20
N ASP A 10 3.73 0.90 6.03
CA ASP A 10 3.79 -0.47 5.54
C ASP A 10 2.74 -0.65 4.42
N THR A 11 3.07 -1.51 3.45
CA THR A 11 2.19 -1.80 2.32
C THR A 11 1.57 -3.18 2.47
N ILE A 12 0.27 -3.26 2.24
CA ILE A 12 -0.49 -4.50 2.15
C ILE A 12 -0.90 -4.69 0.70
N VAL A 13 -0.77 -5.91 0.18
CA VAL A 13 -1.33 -6.31 -1.11
C VAL A 13 -2.39 -7.38 -0.88
N THR A 14 -3.58 -7.20 -1.44
CA THR A 14 -4.68 -8.18 -1.35
C THR A 14 -4.62 -9.22 -2.47
N ARG A 15 -5.53 -10.20 -2.46
CA ARG A 15 -5.59 -11.27 -3.48
C ARG A 15 -5.90 -10.74 -4.89
N GLU A 16 -6.62 -9.64 -4.96
CA GLU A 16 -7.01 -8.90 -6.15
C GLU A 16 -5.88 -7.97 -6.62
N SER A 17 -4.73 -8.01 -5.94
CA SER A 17 -3.57 -7.16 -6.19
C SER A 17 -3.84 -5.67 -5.93
N ILE A 18 -4.85 -5.32 -5.13
CA ILE A 18 -5.05 -3.94 -4.66
C ILE A 18 -4.00 -3.64 -3.60
N ILE A 19 -3.33 -2.51 -3.75
CA ILE A 19 -2.23 -2.07 -2.90
C ILE A 19 -2.76 -1.04 -1.91
N PHE A 20 -2.61 -1.33 -0.64
CA PHE A 20 -3.03 -0.49 0.48
C PHE A 20 -1.82 -0.01 1.27
N ARG A 21 -1.84 1.26 1.66
CA ARG A 21 -0.87 1.85 2.57
C ARG A 21 -1.47 1.90 3.97
N VAL A 22 -0.81 1.27 4.94
CA VAL A 22 -1.24 1.28 6.35
C VAL A 22 -1.20 2.71 6.89
N LEU A 23 -2.23 3.08 7.67
CA LEU A 23 -2.38 4.40 8.28
C LEU A 23 -2.23 4.32 9.81
N GLY A 24 -1.24 5.03 10.34
CA GLY A 24 -1.00 5.12 11.77
C GLY A 24 -0.65 3.79 12.42
N ASN A 25 -0.71 3.76 13.76
CA ASN A 25 -0.26 2.63 14.58
C ASN A 25 -1.38 2.03 15.45
N ALA A 26 -2.58 2.61 15.42
CA ALA A 26 -3.73 2.17 16.21
C ALA A 26 -4.69 1.41 15.30
N HIS A 27 -4.74 0.10 15.49
CA HIS A 27 -5.48 -0.82 14.63
C HIS A 27 -6.29 -1.80 15.49
N PRO A 28 -7.46 -2.27 15.01
CA PRO A 28 -8.19 -3.34 15.68
C PRO A 28 -7.37 -4.64 15.68
N MET A 29 -7.77 -5.60 16.51
CA MET A 29 -7.04 -6.87 16.71
C MET A 29 -6.76 -7.63 15.41
N ASN A 30 -7.69 -7.58 14.45
CA ASN A 30 -7.71 -8.45 13.27
C ASN A 30 -7.70 -7.71 11.93
N ALA A 31 -7.53 -6.38 11.91
CA ALA A 31 -7.48 -5.61 10.68
C ALA A 31 -6.52 -4.43 10.82
N TYR A 32 -6.14 -3.84 9.69
CA TYR A 32 -5.35 -2.62 9.63
C TYR A 32 -6.14 -1.55 8.89
N PHE A 33 -6.23 -0.35 9.46
CA PHE A 33 -6.75 0.80 8.74
C PHE A 33 -5.75 1.25 7.69
N CYS A 34 -6.25 1.53 6.50
CA CYS A 34 -5.42 1.76 5.32
C CYS A 34 -6.02 2.81 4.40
N ASN A 35 -5.16 3.37 3.55
CA ASN A 35 -5.59 4.08 2.36
C ASN A 35 -5.30 3.20 1.13
N PRO A 36 -6.27 2.99 0.23
CA PRO A 36 -5.98 2.36 -1.06
C PRO A 36 -5.04 3.28 -1.85
N GLU A 37 -3.95 2.73 -2.37
CA GLU A 37 -2.93 3.51 -3.05
C GLU A 37 -2.85 3.20 -4.54
N TYR A 38 -2.91 1.91 -4.91
CA TYR A 38 -2.93 1.48 -6.30
C TYR A 38 -3.89 0.32 -6.51
N ALA A 39 -4.40 0.20 -7.74
CA ALA A 39 -5.09 -0.99 -8.21
C ALA A 39 -4.63 -1.32 -9.63
N PRO A 40 -4.64 -2.61 -10.01
CA PRO A 40 -4.26 -3.01 -11.36
C PRO A 40 -5.28 -2.47 -12.38
N GLU A 41 -4.81 -2.24 -13.59
CA GLU A 41 -5.62 -1.74 -14.72
C GLU A 41 -6.87 -2.60 -14.96
N THR A 42 -6.80 -3.91 -14.70
CA THR A 42 -7.94 -4.83 -14.87
C THR A 42 -9.10 -4.54 -13.92
N LEU A 43 -8.88 -3.79 -12.83
CA LEU A 43 -9.90 -3.48 -11.81
C LEU A 43 -10.30 -2.00 -11.80
N PHE A 44 -9.35 -1.11 -12.10
CA PHE A 44 -9.51 0.33 -11.98
C PHE A 44 -8.73 1.11 -13.04
N HIS A 45 -9.40 2.09 -13.64
CA HIS A 45 -8.84 3.12 -14.50
C HIS A 45 -9.14 4.49 -13.90
N SER A 46 -8.12 5.33 -13.79
CA SER A 46 -8.28 6.74 -13.45
C SER A 46 -8.20 7.60 -14.70
N SER A 47 -9.00 8.67 -14.73
CA SER A 47 -8.89 9.73 -15.74
C SER A 47 -7.79 10.74 -15.43
N ASP A 48 -7.19 10.72 -14.24
CA ASP A 48 -6.07 11.58 -13.90
C ASP A 48 -4.82 11.14 -14.69
N PRO A 49 -4.24 12.02 -15.53
CA PRO A 49 -3.08 11.65 -16.35
C PRO A 49 -1.85 11.29 -15.51
N ARG A 50 -1.81 11.66 -14.23
CA ARG A 50 -0.72 11.35 -13.30
C ARG A 50 -0.90 9.99 -12.63
N ALA A 51 -2.02 9.30 -12.83
CA ALA A 51 -2.36 8.04 -12.16
C ALA A 51 -1.62 6.83 -12.73
N LEU A 52 -1.34 6.82 -14.02
CA LEU A 52 -0.73 5.68 -14.70
C LEU A 52 0.65 5.32 -14.09
N ARG A 53 0.83 4.06 -13.73
CA ARG A 53 2.11 3.45 -13.33
C ARG A 53 2.34 2.25 -14.24
N ASN A 54 3.29 2.40 -15.16
CA ASN A 54 3.66 1.34 -16.09
C ASN A 54 5.12 0.97 -15.84
N SER A 55 5.34 -0.20 -15.25
CA SER A 55 6.67 -0.78 -15.02
C SER A 55 6.94 -1.99 -15.94
N GLY A 56 6.29 -2.05 -17.10
CA GLY A 56 6.49 -3.08 -18.11
C GLY A 56 5.50 -4.25 -17.98
N GLU A 57 5.68 -5.11 -16.99
CA GLU A 57 4.91 -6.37 -16.88
C GLU A 57 3.46 -6.18 -16.41
N GLN A 58 3.21 -5.12 -15.63
CA GLN A 58 1.90 -4.83 -15.07
C GLN A 58 1.64 -3.32 -15.09
N VAL A 59 0.39 -2.98 -15.39
CA VAL A 59 -0.11 -1.61 -15.37
C VAL A 59 -0.97 -1.42 -14.13
N TYR A 60 -0.64 -0.39 -13.37
CA TYR A 60 -1.38 0.04 -12.20
C TYR A 60 -1.85 1.48 -12.36
N TYR A 61 -2.93 1.81 -11.69
CA TYR A 61 -3.38 3.19 -11.52
C TYR A 61 -3.28 3.58 -10.04
N LYS A 62 -2.61 4.69 -9.77
CA LYS A 62 -2.61 5.33 -8.46
C LYS A 62 -3.94 6.02 -8.22
N PHE A 63 -4.53 5.81 -7.05
CA PHE A 63 -5.71 6.57 -6.65
C PHE A 63 -5.34 8.02 -6.30
N TYR A 64 -6.09 8.96 -6.83
CA TYR A 64 -6.04 10.39 -6.50
C TYR A 64 -7.36 10.86 -5.90
N GLY A 65 -7.30 11.90 -5.06
CA GLY A 65 -8.49 12.46 -4.43
C GLY A 65 -9.29 11.40 -3.65
N ASP A 66 -10.56 11.26 -4.01
CA ASP A 66 -11.51 10.31 -3.43
C ASP A 66 -11.70 9.02 -4.26
N GLU A 67 -10.99 8.86 -5.38
CA GLU A 67 -11.15 7.72 -6.29
C GLU A 67 -11.04 6.37 -5.56
N GLY A 68 -10.06 6.25 -4.66
CA GLY A 68 -9.87 5.03 -3.87
C GLY A 68 -11.04 4.75 -2.93
N TRP A 69 -11.62 5.79 -2.32
CA TRP A 69 -12.81 5.65 -1.49
C TRP A 69 -14.02 5.22 -2.30
N GLU A 70 -14.26 5.87 -3.44
CA GLU A 70 -15.36 5.49 -4.33
C GLU A 70 -15.22 4.06 -4.84
N PHE A 71 -14.03 3.68 -5.28
CA PHE A 71 -13.72 2.36 -5.80
C PHE A 71 -14.02 1.26 -4.77
N ILE A 72 -13.50 1.42 -3.55
CA ILE A 72 -13.70 0.47 -2.46
C ILE A 72 -15.17 0.39 -2.08
N ARG A 73 -15.85 1.53 -1.91
CA ARG A 73 -17.28 1.54 -1.54
C ARG A 73 -18.17 0.89 -2.60
N LYS A 74 -17.86 1.06 -3.89
CA LYS A 74 -18.68 0.56 -5.00
C LYS A 74 -18.44 -0.93 -5.29
N LYS A 75 -17.20 -1.42 -5.17
CA LYS A 75 -16.81 -2.77 -5.63
C LYS A 75 -16.28 -3.70 -4.54
N TYR A 76 -15.76 -3.17 -3.45
CA TYR A 76 -15.03 -3.94 -2.42
C TYR A 76 -15.44 -3.53 -1.00
N GLY A 77 -16.75 -3.59 -0.71
CA GLY A 77 -17.31 -3.18 0.58
C GLY A 77 -16.79 -3.96 1.79
N ASP A 78 -16.16 -5.12 1.56
CA ASP A 78 -15.53 -5.94 2.61
C ASP A 78 -14.28 -5.26 3.20
N TYR A 79 -13.66 -4.31 2.48
CA TYR A 79 -12.55 -3.50 3.01
C TYR A 79 -13.01 -2.28 3.81
N LEU A 80 -14.28 -2.22 4.22
CA LEU A 80 -14.80 -1.20 5.12
C LEU A 80 -14.89 -1.78 6.53
N ILE A 81 -13.93 -1.44 7.39
CA ILE A 81 -13.81 -1.96 8.75
C ILE A 81 -14.41 -0.96 9.74
N GLU A 82 -15.14 -1.47 10.73
CA GLU A 82 -15.66 -0.63 11.81
C GLU A 82 -14.53 0.01 12.61
N ASN A 83 -14.62 1.32 12.80
CA ASN A 83 -13.79 2.08 13.70
C ASN A 83 -14.64 2.55 14.87
N GLU A 84 -14.45 1.91 16.03
CA GLU A 84 -15.23 2.19 17.24
C GLU A 84 -15.09 3.64 17.72
N MET A 85 -13.90 4.24 17.56
CA MET A 85 -13.66 5.61 18.02
C MET A 85 -14.37 6.66 17.15
N LEU A 86 -14.48 6.40 15.85
CA LEU A 86 -15.17 7.28 14.90
C LEU A 86 -16.65 6.95 14.75
N GLN A 87 -17.11 5.79 15.27
CA GLN A 87 -18.45 5.24 15.05
C GLN A 87 -18.81 5.16 13.56
N GLN A 88 -17.81 4.84 12.73
CA GLN A 88 -17.93 4.81 11.27
C GLN A 88 -17.14 3.62 10.70
N ARG A 89 -17.54 3.16 9.51
CA ARG A 89 -16.73 2.21 8.74
C ARG A 89 -15.71 2.97 7.90
N ILE A 90 -14.44 2.65 8.06
CA ILE A 90 -13.35 3.24 7.29
C ILE A 90 -12.57 2.18 6.54
N ILE A 91 -11.78 2.60 5.55
CA ILE A 91 -11.04 1.63 4.74
C ILE A 91 -9.98 0.93 5.60
N GLY A 92 -9.96 -0.40 5.48
CA GLY A 92 -8.98 -1.24 6.12
C GLY A 92 -8.99 -2.64 5.53
N VAL A 93 -7.95 -3.40 5.84
CA VAL A 93 -7.78 -4.78 5.36
C VAL A 93 -7.74 -5.72 6.55
N GLU A 94 -8.62 -6.71 6.56
CA GLU A 94 -8.57 -7.78 7.56
C GLU A 94 -7.36 -8.67 7.31
N ARG A 95 -6.78 -9.21 8.39
CA ARG A 95 -5.59 -10.06 8.32
C ARG A 95 -5.73 -11.26 7.38
N ARG A 96 -6.93 -11.81 7.27
CA ARG A 96 -7.22 -12.97 6.40
C ARG A 96 -7.17 -12.66 4.90
N ASP A 97 -7.22 -11.38 4.54
CA ASP A 97 -7.24 -10.90 3.16
C ASP A 97 -5.90 -10.27 2.74
N ILE A 98 -4.94 -10.21 3.66
CA ILE A 98 -3.56 -9.85 3.36
C ILE A 98 -2.90 -11.01 2.61
N CYS A 99 -2.49 -10.77 1.36
CA CYS A 99 -1.74 -11.72 0.55
C CYS A 99 -0.23 -11.49 0.73
N GLU A 100 0.19 -10.23 0.73
CA GLU A 100 1.59 -9.82 0.85
C GLU A 100 1.71 -8.60 1.75
N VAL A 101 2.83 -8.50 2.48
CA VAL A 101 3.24 -7.30 3.21
C VAL A 101 4.59 -6.85 2.69
N ARG A 102 4.72 -5.59 2.31
CA ARG A 102 5.98 -4.96 1.94
C ARG A 102 6.34 -3.91 2.98
N LYS A 103 7.55 -4.00 3.52
CA LYS A 103 8.05 -3.11 4.57
C LYS A 103 9.14 -2.21 4.03
N PRO A 104 9.00 -0.88 4.13
CA PRO A 104 10.00 0.06 3.62
C PRO A 104 11.41 -0.21 4.16
N GLU A 105 11.56 -0.53 5.44
CA GLU A 105 12.86 -0.80 6.04
C GLU A 105 13.55 -2.06 5.50
N ILE A 106 12.77 -3.05 5.07
CA ILE A 106 13.31 -4.28 4.47
C ILE A 106 13.85 -3.96 3.09
N LYS A 107 13.03 -3.31 2.24
CA LYS A 107 13.45 -2.98 0.88
C LYS A 107 14.59 -1.96 0.84
N LEU A 108 14.61 -1.01 1.77
CA LEU A 108 15.72 -0.06 1.89
C LEU A 108 17.03 -0.78 2.19
N ARG A 109 17.04 -1.73 3.13
CA ARG A 109 18.24 -2.51 3.45
C ARG A 109 18.73 -3.33 2.25
N GLU A 110 17.82 -3.97 1.52
CA GLU A 110 18.16 -4.68 0.27
C GLU A 110 18.86 -3.73 -0.72
N LEU A 111 18.30 -2.54 -0.95
CA LEU A 111 18.89 -1.54 -1.85
C LEU A 111 20.25 -1.03 -1.37
N VAL A 112 20.52 -0.99 -0.06
CA VAL A 112 21.85 -0.61 0.46
C VAL A 112 22.89 -1.70 0.19
N GLU A 113 22.50 -2.96 0.27
CA GLU A 113 23.40 -4.11 0.10
C GLU A 113 23.64 -4.48 -1.38
N GLU A 114 22.69 -4.14 -2.26
CA GLU A 114 22.76 -4.40 -3.70
C GLU A 114 23.74 -3.47 -4.42
N ARG A 115 24.29 -3.94 -5.55
CA ARG A 115 25.08 -3.08 -6.42
C ARG A 115 24.15 -2.07 -7.11
N PRO A 116 24.51 -0.77 -7.18
CA PRO A 116 23.74 0.22 -7.92
C PRO A 116 23.46 -0.19 -9.36
N GLU A 117 22.19 -0.21 -9.73
CA GLU A 117 21.75 -0.48 -11.11
C GLU A 117 21.64 0.80 -11.94
N ASP A 118 21.39 1.95 -11.29
CA ASP A 118 21.22 3.25 -11.94
C ASP A 118 21.73 4.42 -11.08
N GLU A 119 21.60 5.64 -11.62
CA GLU A 119 22.02 6.88 -10.96
C GLU A 119 21.24 7.16 -9.67
N LEU A 120 19.97 6.76 -9.58
CA LEU A 120 19.13 7.00 -8.40
C LEU A 120 19.52 6.04 -7.27
N HIS A 121 19.79 4.78 -7.59
CA HIS A 121 20.29 3.79 -6.65
C HIS A 121 21.68 4.20 -6.12
N SER A 122 22.57 4.65 -7.01
CA SER A 122 23.87 5.18 -6.59
C SER A 122 23.73 6.41 -5.69
N ALA A 123 22.83 7.34 -6.03
CA ALA A 123 22.59 8.54 -5.22
C ALA A 123 21.99 8.19 -3.85
N LEU A 124 21.07 7.21 -3.78
CA LEU A 124 20.50 6.71 -2.54
C LEU A 124 21.59 6.21 -1.59
N GLN A 125 22.49 5.34 -2.06
CA GLN A 125 23.58 4.79 -1.24
C GLN A 125 24.51 5.90 -0.75
N HIS A 126 24.87 6.82 -1.64
CA HIS A 126 25.73 7.96 -1.29
C HIS A 126 25.10 8.82 -0.17
N VAL A 127 23.79 9.09 -0.23
CA VAL A 127 23.08 9.86 0.82
C VAL A 127 23.11 9.12 2.17
N LEU A 128 23.02 7.80 2.17
CA LEU A 128 23.01 6.99 3.39
C LEU A 128 24.41 6.85 4.00
N ASP A 129 25.47 6.83 3.19
CA ASP A 129 26.85 6.81 3.66
C ASP A 129 27.28 8.13 4.35
N PHE A 130 26.54 9.22 4.15
CA PHE A 130 26.76 10.51 4.82
C PHE A 130 26.09 10.64 6.20
N THR A 131 25.35 9.63 6.66
CA THR A 131 24.67 9.60 7.97
C THR A 131 25.33 8.63 8.93
#